data_AF-D2VV94-F1
#
_entry.id   AF-D2VV94-F1
#
_cell.length_a   1.000
_cell.length_b   1.000
_cell.length_c   1.000
_cell.angle_alpha   90.00
_cell.angle_beta   90.00
_cell.angle_gamma   90.00
#
_symmetry.space_group_name_H-M   'P 1'
#
loop_
_entity.id
_entity.type
_entity.pdbx_description
1 polymer ?
#
loop_
_entity_poly.entity_id
_entity_poly.type
_entity_poly.pdbx_seq_one_letter_code
_entity_poly.pdbx_strand_id
1 'polypeptide(L)'
;MYNVEDIDIRDWSVEDFAYWLLQKNYKKKIIKVLKKEKWNGDSLMELKQEGDLQSKIPSGVAKSIFADIQLLKTKQAEESQKKTEKLTPDEIRKSRSFKPVNIVDDETEHVGSVLSTTSSIRSREGSMIKAATPIPVDNGNNNPLSSNEFVELFNDMRNIVIAYKSTSPINMARSGTVINNSSTQSNDNCPAWDIESLKINQKQDYNCCYGKIEQIIEKFKIEKNVRLNTISKNQLQEITQNLIIQARFSYQFLNPQRLLKSVLLENKNTISFLRIKIGVRVMNSDEINDYVNMISELPEEDKTEELHLLSARIPYAGFAMAIIIGPFYIEWNRFGIATVRNKHYSHDVLFFDAKVVKGNDEITTLLSKLSTWACYWNGQKDFDILHANSYTFCKTIFENIECLNDFPSHIKDLIELFKLGGVCGNTIYLNSQLEKCIQQHGSESLRSKLIHKQLQASITFTNQRVFNEFTSIIQEHLDSEYLEYYKTLKYQLQMIERGFWCDMERNGRGMENEPLMVDNQCKAMFNPSGLLENAFLSTDEHNIHTDFEFSNYSVPLPKL
;
A
#
# COMPACT_ATOMS: atom_id res chain seq x y z
N MET A 1 17.93 -2.81 26.11
CA MET A 1 17.66 -3.95 25.23
C MET A 1 18.99 -4.48 24.74
N TYR A 2 19.22 -5.79 24.78
CA TYR A 2 20.37 -6.39 24.10
C TYR A 2 20.01 -6.62 22.62
N ASN A 3 21.01 -6.71 21.76
CA ASN A 3 20.80 -7.19 20.39
C ASN A 3 20.86 -8.71 20.41
N VAL A 4 19.75 -9.36 20.03
CA VAL A 4 19.65 -10.82 20.05
C VAL A 4 20.49 -11.47 18.93
N GLU A 5 20.80 -10.74 17.85
CA GLU A 5 21.73 -11.21 16.80
C GLU A 5 23.19 -11.35 17.29
N ASP A 6 23.54 -10.80 18.45
CA ASP A 6 24.89 -10.93 19.06
C ASP A 6 25.08 -12.28 19.79
N ILE A 7 23.98 -13.02 20.03
CA ILE A 7 23.95 -14.37 20.61
C ILE A 7 23.93 -15.39 19.46
N ASP A 8 24.73 -16.46 19.53
CA ASP A 8 24.70 -17.54 18.53
C ASP A 8 23.28 -18.10 18.43
N ILE A 9 22.76 -18.23 17.20
CA ILE A 9 21.40 -18.70 16.94
C ILE A 9 21.12 -20.08 17.58
N ARG A 10 22.13 -20.90 17.83
CA ARG A 10 22.01 -22.18 18.56
C ARG A 10 21.53 -21.99 20.01
N ASP A 11 22.01 -20.94 20.66
CA ASP A 11 21.76 -20.67 22.07
C ASP A 11 20.43 -19.92 22.31
N TRP A 12 19.66 -19.63 21.25
CA TRP A 12 18.42 -18.87 21.34
C TRP A 12 17.30 -19.64 22.05
N SER A 13 16.71 -19.02 23.07
CA SER A 13 15.44 -19.46 23.64
C SER A 13 14.25 -19.16 22.72
N VAL A 14 13.07 -19.68 23.08
CA VAL A 14 11.80 -19.36 22.40
C VAL A 14 11.46 -17.86 22.55
N GLU A 15 11.87 -17.25 23.66
CA GLU A 15 11.76 -15.83 23.93
C GLU A 15 12.69 -14.98 23.04
N ASP A 16 13.93 -15.42 22.82
CA ASP A 16 14.91 -14.77 21.95
C ASP A 16 14.43 -14.75 20.50
N PHE A 17 14.00 -15.90 19.96
CA PHE A 17 13.45 -15.98 18.61
C PHE A 17 12.19 -15.12 18.46
N ALA A 18 11.28 -15.15 19.43
CA ALA A 18 10.09 -14.31 19.42
C ALA A 18 10.41 -12.81 19.48
N TYR A 19 11.46 -12.42 20.20
CA TYR A 19 11.92 -11.05 20.29
C TYR A 19 12.60 -10.59 18.99
N TRP A 20 13.42 -11.45 18.37
CA TRP A 20 13.99 -11.19 17.05
C TRP A 20 12.92 -11.01 15.97
N LEU A 21 11.91 -11.89 15.92
CA LEU A 21 10.78 -11.73 15.00
C LEU A 21 10.03 -10.39 15.20
N LEU A 22 9.91 -9.94 16.45
CA LEU A 22 9.32 -8.64 16.76
C LEU A 22 10.20 -7.48 16.26
N GLN A 23 11.53 -7.59 16.37
CA GLN A 23 12.48 -6.60 15.82
C GLN A 23 12.45 -6.55 14.28
N LYS A 24 12.15 -7.67 13.61
CA LYS A 24 11.91 -7.74 12.15
C LYS A 24 10.49 -7.33 11.73
N ASN A 25 9.67 -6.81 12.66
CA ASN A 25 8.28 -6.37 12.44
C ASN A 25 7.28 -7.47 12.04
N TYR A 26 7.52 -8.75 12.35
CA TYR A 26 6.54 -9.82 12.07
C TYR A 26 5.29 -9.69 12.96
N LYS A 27 4.11 -9.97 12.39
CA LYS A 27 2.79 -9.82 13.04
C LYS A 27 2.72 -10.62 14.36
N LYS A 28 2.27 -10.01 15.46
CA LYS A 28 2.17 -10.63 16.81
C LYS A 28 1.40 -11.97 16.84
N LYS A 29 0.45 -12.20 15.93
CA LYS A 29 -0.28 -13.47 15.77
C LYS A 29 0.66 -14.62 15.35
N ILE A 30 1.56 -14.36 14.41
CA ILE A 30 2.59 -15.30 13.94
C ILE A 30 3.56 -15.65 15.07
N ILE A 31 4.03 -14.63 15.80
CA ILE A 31 4.92 -14.81 16.96
C ILE A 31 4.24 -15.69 18.02
N LYS A 32 2.97 -15.45 18.36
CA LYS A 32 2.21 -16.31 19.30
C LYS A 32 2.12 -17.76 18.86
N VAL A 33 1.95 -18.03 17.56
CA VAL A 33 1.94 -19.39 17.01
C VAL A 33 3.31 -20.04 17.18
N LEU A 34 4.39 -19.40 16.72
CA LEU A 34 5.75 -19.96 16.81
C LEU A 34 6.22 -20.17 18.26
N LYS A 35 5.82 -19.28 19.19
CA LYS A 35 6.03 -19.49 20.63
C LYS A 35 5.30 -20.72 21.17
N LYS A 36 4.06 -20.97 20.72
CA LYS A 36 3.27 -22.14 21.16
C LYS A 36 3.90 -23.45 20.70
N GLU A 37 4.43 -23.47 19.47
CA GLU A 37 5.18 -24.60 18.90
C GLU A 37 6.62 -24.70 19.42
N LYS A 38 7.05 -23.82 20.34
CA LYS A 38 8.37 -23.83 21.02
C LYS A 38 9.60 -23.76 20.09
N TRP A 39 9.52 -23.01 19.00
CA TRP A 39 10.68 -22.78 18.12
C TRP A 39 11.82 -22.10 18.90
N ASN A 40 12.93 -22.83 19.04
CA ASN A 40 14.18 -22.43 19.71
C ASN A 40 15.37 -22.54 18.75
N GLY A 41 16.58 -22.21 19.21
CA GLY A 41 17.81 -22.27 18.43
C GLY A 41 18.06 -23.60 17.71
N ASP A 42 17.88 -24.73 18.38
CA ASP A 42 17.99 -26.07 17.78
C ASP A 42 17.01 -26.25 16.61
N SER A 43 15.73 -25.92 16.84
CA SER A 43 14.67 -25.99 15.82
C SER A 43 15.01 -25.13 14.60
N LEU A 44 15.55 -23.93 14.83
CA LEU A 44 15.99 -23.02 13.76
C LEU A 44 17.21 -23.55 13.02
N MET A 45 18.11 -24.28 13.69
CA MET A 45 19.28 -24.91 13.07
C MET A 45 18.89 -26.09 12.18
N GLU A 46 17.96 -26.94 12.62
CA GLU A 46 17.44 -28.08 11.86
C GLU A 46 16.54 -27.69 10.68
N LEU A 47 16.01 -26.47 10.66
CA LEU A 47 15.17 -25.90 9.59
C LEU A 47 15.87 -25.99 8.21
N LYS A 48 15.39 -26.91 7.37
CA LYS A 48 15.95 -27.22 6.03
C LYS A 48 15.16 -26.59 4.89
N GLN A 49 13.86 -26.40 5.06
CA GLN A 49 12.96 -25.92 4.02
C GLN A 49 11.84 -25.05 4.60
N GLU A 50 11.25 -24.20 3.76
CA GLU A 50 10.09 -23.38 4.13
C GLU A 50 8.89 -24.20 4.62
N GLY A 51 8.73 -25.44 4.13
CA GLY A 51 7.60 -26.33 4.43
C GLY A 51 7.48 -26.66 5.92
N ASP A 52 8.59 -26.68 6.65
CA ASP A 52 8.64 -27.00 8.08
C ASP A 52 7.90 -25.92 8.92
N LEU A 53 7.83 -24.68 8.41
CA LEU A 53 7.05 -23.57 8.99
C LEU A 53 5.61 -23.49 8.45
N GLN A 54 5.33 -24.01 7.25
CA GLN A 54 4.05 -23.82 6.54
C GLN A 54 2.84 -24.48 7.22
N SER A 55 3.05 -25.44 8.13
CA SER A 55 1.97 -26.19 8.77
C SER A 55 1.04 -25.35 9.68
N LYS A 56 1.46 -24.13 10.07
CA LYS A 56 0.72 -23.24 11.00
C LYS A 56 0.75 -21.74 10.65
N ILE A 57 1.53 -21.29 9.66
CA ILE A 57 1.62 -19.87 9.27
C ILE A 57 1.56 -19.72 7.73
N PRO A 58 1.06 -18.58 7.19
CA PRO A 58 0.90 -18.39 5.74
C PRO A 58 2.22 -18.58 4.97
N SER A 59 2.17 -19.24 3.81
CA SER A 59 3.36 -19.63 3.04
C SER A 59 4.31 -18.48 2.71
N GLY A 60 3.79 -17.29 2.38
CA GLY A 60 4.63 -16.09 2.16
C GLY A 60 5.38 -15.63 3.42
N VAL A 61 4.75 -15.73 4.59
CA VAL A 61 5.39 -15.39 5.88
C VAL A 61 6.43 -16.46 6.26
N ALA A 62 6.10 -17.75 6.04
CA ALA A 62 7.05 -18.85 6.23
C ALA A 62 8.32 -18.68 5.36
N LYS A 63 8.15 -18.30 4.08
CA LYS A 63 9.24 -17.97 3.16
C LYS A 63 10.13 -16.84 3.66
N SER A 64 9.52 -15.73 4.10
CA SER A 64 10.24 -14.57 4.62
C SER A 64 11.05 -14.92 5.87
N ILE A 65 10.42 -15.59 6.85
CA ILE A 65 11.08 -16.02 8.08
C ILE A 65 12.23 -17.00 7.78
N PHE A 66 12.01 -17.97 6.89
CA PHE A 66 13.06 -18.90 6.44
C PHE A 66 14.26 -18.17 5.83
N ALA A 67 14.03 -17.23 4.91
CA ALA A 67 15.08 -16.46 4.25
C ALA A 67 15.90 -15.63 5.26
N ASP A 68 15.25 -14.94 6.20
CA ASP A 68 15.92 -14.17 7.25
C ASP A 68 16.78 -15.06 8.16
N ILE A 69 16.31 -16.27 8.50
CA ILE A 69 17.06 -17.24 9.32
C ILE A 69 18.32 -17.72 8.57
N GLN A 70 18.22 -18.05 7.27
CA GLN A 70 19.40 -18.47 6.50
C GLN A 70 20.42 -17.33 6.34
N LEU A 71 19.96 -16.08 6.19
CA LEU A 71 20.82 -14.91 6.17
C LEU A 71 21.55 -14.72 7.51
N LEU A 72 20.84 -14.89 8.64
CA LEU A 72 21.42 -14.80 9.98
C LEU A 72 22.47 -15.90 10.23
N LYS A 73 22.17 -17.16 9.89
CA LYS A 73 23.13 -18.28 9.96
C LYS A 73 24.41 -17.96 9.18
N THR A 74 24.27 -17.41 7.97
CA THR A 74 25.40 -17.03 7.11
C THR A 74 26.25 -15.93 7.76
N LYS A 75 25.60 -14.86 8.27
CA LYS A 75 26.26 -13.75 8.97
C LYS A 75 27.07 -14.22 10.17
N GLN A 76 26.49 -15.05 11.05
CA GLN A 76 27.18 -15.54 12.24
C GLN A 76 28.33 -16.49 11.90
N ALA A 77 28.22 -17.29 10.84
CA ALA A 77 29.31 -18.13 10.35
C ALA A 77 30.51 -17.30 9.85
N GLU A 78 30.28 -16.24 9.06
CA GLU A 78 31.34 -15.32 8.62
C GLU A 78 32.02 -14.59 9.78
N GLU A 79 31.25 -14.13 10.78
CA GLU A 79 31.79 -13.44 11.96
C GLU A 79 32.65 -14.38 12.82
N SER A 80 32.29 -15.66 12.87
CA SER A 80 33.06 -16.69 13.57
C SER A 80 34.41 -16.94 12.89
N GLN A 81 34.44 -17.04 11.55
CA GLN A 81 35.69 -17.14 10.77
C GLN A 81 36.59 -15.91 11.00
N LYS A 82 36.02 -14.69 10.92
CA LYS A 82 36.75 -13.43 11.15
C LYS A 82 37.30 -13.28 12.58
N LYS A 83 36.71 -13.94 13.58
CA LYS A 83 37.25 -14.04 14.94
C LYS A 83 38.42 -15.03 15.01
N THR A 84 38.33 -16.18 14.33
CA THR A 84 39.40 -17.20 14.30
C THR A 84 40.67 -16.68 13.61
N GLU A 85 40.54 -15.93 12.51
CA GLU A 85 41.70 -15.35 11.79
C GLU A 85 42.44 -14.24 12.55
N LYS A 86 41.86 -13.69 13.62
CA LYS A 86 42.45 -12.61 14.43
C LYS A 86 43.24 -13.09 15.66
N LEU A 87 43.23 -14.38 15.95
CA LEU A 87 44.06 -14.95 17.01
C LEU A 87 45.52 -15.03 16.55
N THR A 88 46.40 -14.26 17.18
CA THR A 88 47.83 -14.30 16.87
C THR A 88 48.46 -15.61 17.39
N PRO A 89 49.57 -16.09 16.78
CA PRO A 89 50.16 -17.40 17.12
C PRO A 89 50.54 -17.59 18.60
N ASP A 90 50.77 -16.51 19.35
CA ASP A 90 51.13 -16.56 20.76
C ASP A 90 49.96 -16.92 21.70
N GLU A 91 48.70 -16.63 21.32
CA GLU A 91 47.54 -16.99 22.15
C GLU A 91 47.21 -18.49 22.05
N ILE A 92 47.41 -19.08 20.86
CA ILE A 92 47.27 -20.53 20.62
C ILE A 92 48.26 -21.34 21.48
N ARG A 93 49.38 -20.73 21.91
CA ARG A 93 50.41 -21.38 22.72
C ARG A 93 50.07 -21.48 24.22
N LYS A 94 49.08 -20.73 24.72
CA LYS A 94 48.65 -20.76 26.14
C LYS A 94 47.48 -21.72 26.42
N SER A 95 46.70 -22.14 25.42
CA SER A 95 45.53 -22.99 25.62
C SER A 95 45.83 -24.49 25.73
N ARG A 96 47.04 -24.95 25.38
CA ARG A 96 47.49 -26.35 25.57
C ARG A 96 48.16 -26.57 26.93
N SER A 97 47.38 -26.45 28.01
CA SER A 97 47.75 -26.95 29.34
C SER A 97 46.97 -28.22 29.64
N PHE A 98 47.61 -29.38 29.45
CA PHE A 98 47.02 -30.67 29.81
C PHE A 98 46.95 -30.81 31.33
N LYS A 99 45.75 -30.97 31.89
CA LYS A 99 45.57 -31.59 33.21
C LYS A 99 45.38 -33.10 33.03
N PRO A 100 46.02 -33.95 33.84
CA PRO A 100 45.82 -35.39 33.77
C PRO A 100 44.44 -35.79 34.31
N VAL A 101 43.89 -36.87 33.75
CA VAL A 101 42.64 -37.49 34.16
C VAL A 101 42.87 -38.29 35.45
N ASN A 102 42.01 -38.10 36.45
CA ASN A 102 41.83 -39.07 37.54
C ASN A 102 40.50 -39.79 37.32
N ILE A 103 40.56 -41.11 37.24
CA ILE A 103 39.41 -42.02 37.24
C ILE A 103 39.21 -42.48 38.68
N VAL A 104 38.01 -42.28 39.23
CA VAL A 104 37.49 -43.02 40.38
C VAL A 104 36.00 -43.21 40.16
N ASP A 105 35.56 -44.46 40.06
CA ASP A 105 34.16 -44.87 40.11
C ASP A 105 33.67 -44.85 41.56
N ASP A 106 32.41 -44.48 41.82
CA ASP A 106 31.55 -45.24 42.76
C ASP A 106 30.05 -44.91 42.60
N GLU A 107 29.21 -45.75 43.21
CA GLU A 107 27.79 -45.95 42.92
C GLU A 107 26.77 -45.12 43.75
N THR A 108 25.48 -45.43 43.51
CA THR A 108 24.31 -45.32 44.41
C THR A 108 23.56 -43.98 44.62
N GLU A 109 22.41 -43.92 43.93
CA GLU A 109 21.04 -43.84 44.49
C GLU A 109 20.53 -42.74 45.47
N HIS A 110 19.23 -42.48 45.27
CA HIS A 110 18.16 -42.23 46.27
C HIS A 110 17.60 -40.80 46.52
N VAL A 111 16.40 -40.59 45.95
CA VAL A 111 15.12 -40.20 46.60
C VAL A 111 14.95 -38.81 47.29
N GLY A 112 13.91 -38.09 46.82
CA GLY A 112 13.11 -37.13 47.61
C GLY A 112 13.52 -35.65 47.51
N SER A 113 12.68 -34.66 47.88
CA SER A 113 11.25 -34.71 48.26
C SER A 113 10.65 -33.29 48.32
N VAL A 114 9.40 -33.12 47.86
CA VAL A 114 8.30 -32.33 48.48
C VAL A 114 8.51 -30.82 48.85
N LEU A 115 7.80 -29.99 48.07
CA LEU A 115 6.91 -28.86 48.45
C LEU A 115 7.30 -27.73 49.45
N SER A 116 6.93 -26.51 49.02
CA SER A 116 6.35 -25.39 49.82
C SER A 116 7.30 -24.64 50.80
N THR A 117 7.07 -23.38 51.21
CA THR A 117 5.78 -22.72 51.53
C THR A 117 5.86 -21.18 51.56
N THR A 118 4.82 -20.51 51.07
CA THR A 118 4.17 -19.26 51.58
C THR A 118 4.90 -17.93 51.90
N SER A 119 4.11 -16.85 51.77
CA SER A 119 4.10 -15.61 52.59
C SER A 119 5.18 -14.53 52.32
N SER A 120 4.92 -13.21 52.42
CA SER A 120 3.65 -12.46 52.59
C SER A 120 3.84 -10.93 52.44
N ILE A 121 2.79 -10.25 51.99
CA ILE A 121 2.26 -8.96 52.51
C ILE A 121 3.26 -7.84 52.87
N ARG A 122 3.16 -6.70 52.17
CA ARG A 122 2.89 -5.40 52.84
C ARG A 122 2.38 -4.31 51.90
N SER A 123 1.22 -3.77 52.26
CA SER A 123 0.66 -2.52 51.76
C SER A 123 1.19 -1.32 52.55
N ARG A 124 1.17 -0.12 51.95
CA ARG A 124 0.96 1.13 52.69
C ARG A 124 0.47 2.26 51.77
N GLU A 125 -0.55 2.97 52.23
CA GLU A 125 -1.16 4.12 51.55
C GLU A 125 -0.62 5.46 52.07
N GLY A 126 -0.80 6.52 51.25
CA GLY A 126 -1.28 7.83 51.71
C GLY A 126 -0.26 8.91 52.11
N SER A 127 -0.25 10.05 51.40
CA SER A 127 -0.88 11.30 51.92
C SER A 127 -0.76 12.54 50.99
N MET A 128 -1.91 13.18 50.83
CA MET A 128 -2.30 14.57 50.46
C MET A 128 -1.34 15.70 50.00
N ILE A 129 -1.75 16.32 48.88
CA ILE A 129 -2.09 17.77 48.65
C ILE A 129 -1.10 18.89 49.07
N LYS A 130 -0.61 19.70 48.09
CA LYS A 130 -0.86 21.17 47.99
C LYS A 130 -0.27 21.91 46.76
N ALA A 131 -1.13 22.71 46.13
CA ALA A 131 -0.95 24.04 45.51
C ALA A 131 0.01 24.30 44.30
N ALA A 132 -0.47 25.18 43.39
CA ALA A 132 0.26 25.83 42.28
C ALA A 132 1.25 26.91 42.80
N THR A 133 2.15 27.56 42.05
CA THR A 133 2.28 28.01 40.63
C THR A 133 3.79 28.41 40.44
N PRO A 134 4.33 28.98 39.32
CA PRO A 134 3.86 29.11 37.95
C PRO A 134 4.87 28.62 36.86
N ILE A 135 4.49 28.83 35.60
CA ILE A 135 5.22 28.53 34.35
C ILE A 135 6.54 29.33 34.23
N PRO A 136 7.66 28.69 33.83
CA PRO A 136 8.70 29.31 33.03
C PRO A 136 8.39 29.10 31.54
N VAL A 137 8.33 30.21 30.79
CA VAL A 137 8.32 30.16 29.32
C VAL A 137 9.72 29.71 28.89
N ASP A 138 9.83 28.51 28.32
CA ASP A 138 11.05 28.09 27.63
C ASP A 138 10.81 28.05 26.12
N ASN A 139 11.81 28.50 25.37
CA ASN A 139 11.66 28.88 23.98
C ASN A 139 11.54 27.64 23.09
N GLY A 140 10.47 27.59 22.29
CA GLY A 140 10.24 26.54 21.32
C GLY A 140 11.39 26.42 20.34
N ASN A 141 12.24 25.41 20.52
CA ASN A 141 13.24 25.00 19.55
C ASN A 141 12.51 24.59 18.26
N ASN A 142 12.67 25.39 17.20
CA ASN A 142 12.16 25.10 15.87
C ASN A 142 12.92 23.92 15.24
N ASN A 143 12.58 22.70 15.66
CA ASN A 143 12.86 21.50 14.87
C ASN A 143 11.77 21.36 13.80
N PRO A 144 12.08 21.53 12.50
CA PRO A 144 11.12 21.23 11.45
C PRO A 144 10.89 19.72 11.41
N LEU A 145 9.71 19.29 11.87
CA LEU A 145 9.26 17.90 11.78
C LEU A 145 9.18 17.47 10.30
N SER A 146 9.59 16.21 10.06
CA SER A 146 10.04 15.71 8.75
C SER A 146 8.95 15.60 7.68
N SER A 147 9.33 15.99 6.47
CA SER A 147 8.50 16.10 5.26
C SER A 147 8.20 14.75 4.58
N ASN A 148 7.29 13.94 5.14
CA ASN A 148 6.90 12.66 4.53
C ASN A 148 5.59 12.70 3.70
N GLU A 149 4.66 13.63 3.96
CA GLU A 149 3.38 13.74 3.20
C GLU A 149 3.51 14.40 1.81
N PHE A 150 4.60 15.14 1.59
CA PHE A 150 5.01 15.64 0.27
C PHE A 150 5.70 14.56 -0.56
N VAL A 151 6.14 13.45 0.05
CA VAL A 151 7.00 12.49 -0.64
C VAL A 151 6.22 11.49 -1.46
N GLU A 152 5.03 11.02 -1.06
CA GLU A 152 4.37 9.89 -1.75
C GLU A 152 3.37 10.26 -2.84
N LEU A 153 2.45 11.21 -2.64
CA LEU A 153 1.63 11.72 -3.77
C LEU A 153 2.50 12.42 -4.83
N PHE A 154 3.65 12.97 -4.40
CA PHE A 154 4.68 13.39 -5.32
C PHE A 154 5.52 12.21 -5.82
N ASN A 155 5.78 11.13 -5.08
CA ASN A 155 6.30 9.89 -5.69
C ASN A 155 5.27 9.16 -6.56
N ASP A 156 4.07 9.69 -6.77
CA ASP A 156 3.14 9.28 -7.82
C ASP A 156 3.14 10.32 -8.97
N MET A 157 2.66 11.55 -8.73
CA MET A 157 2.71 12.70 -9.68
C MET A 157 4.11 12.97 -10.24
N ARG A 158 5.13 12.52 -9.51
CA ARG A 158 6.56 12.57 -9.79
C ARG A 158 7.21 11.21 -9.50
N ASN A 159 6.53 10.05 -9.44
CA ASN A 159 7.13 8.79 -9.96
C ASN A 159 7.48 9.06 -11.44
N ILE A 160 6.46 9.64 -12.08
CA ILE A 160 6.39 10.35 -13.35
C ILE A 160 7.57 11.34 -13.59
N VAL A 161 8.40 11.68 -12.57
CA VAL A 161 9.64 12.50 -12.67
C VAL A 161 10.84 11.91 -11.88
N ILE A 162 10.67 10.98 -10.92
CA ILE A 162 11.77 10.32 -10.20
C ILE A 162 12.39 9.23 -11.06
N ALA A 163 11.55 8.53 -11.85
CA ALA A 163 11.92 7.87 -13.09
C ALA A 163 12.36 8.87 -14.21
N TYR A 164 12.93 10.01 -13.81
CA TYR A 164 13.59 10.99 -14.66
C TYR A 164 14.71 11.72 -13.90
N LYS A 165 14.75 11.71 -12.55
CA LYS A 165 15.63 12.59 -11.73
C LYS A 165 16.25 11.99 -10.46
N SER A 166 15.89 10.78 -10.02
CA SER A 166 16.70 10.02 -9.03
C SER A 166 17.58 8.99 -9.72
N THR A 167 18.28 9.43 -10.77
CA THR A 167 18.96 8.61 -11.78
C THR A 167 20.46 8.41 -11.51
N SER A 168 20.91 8.72 -10.29
CA SER A 168 22.31 8.64 -9.85
C SER A 168 22.52 7.54 -8.81
N PRO A 169 23.68 6.84 -8.80
CA PRO A 169 23.94 5.75 -7.87
C PRO A 169 24.10 6.25 -6.42
N ILE A 170 23.56 5.49 -5.47
CA ILE A 170 23.89 5.64 -4.05
C ILE A 170 25.36 5.22 -3.87
N ASN A 171 26.23 6.20 -3.65
CA ASN A 171 27.63 5.97 -3.31
C ASN A 171 27.75 5.34 -1.91
N MET A 172 27.64 4.01 -1.83
CA MET A 172 28.32 3.27 -0.76
C MET A 172 29.78 3.11 -1.12
N ALA A 173 30.64 3.90 -0.48
CA ALA A 173 32.07 3.77 -0.61
C ALA A 173 32.54 2.42 -0.05
N ARG A 174 32.96 1.50 -0.92
CA ARG A 174 33.80 0.37 -0.55
C ARG A 174 34.90 0.18 -1.59
N SER A 175 36.15 0.32 -1.13
CA SER A 175 37.35 0.08 -1.91
C SER A 175 37.45 -1.41 -2.29
N GLY A 176 37.78 -1.73 -3.54
CA GLY A 176 37.91 -3.12 -3.99
C GLY A 176 37.89 -3.31 -5.50
N THR A 177 39.05 -3.12 -6.12
CA THR A 177 39.57 -3.78 -7.35
C THR A 177 38.65 -3.96 -8.58
N VAL A 178 39.08 -3.34 -9.68
CA VAL A 178 38.51 -3.44 -11.04
C VAL A 178 38.48 -4.88 -11.58
N ILE A 179 37.31 -5.33 -12.06
CA ILE A 179 37.20 -6.25 -13.20
C ILE A 179 36.11 -5.70 -14.15
N ASN A 180 36.51 -5.33 -15.36
CA ASN A 180 35.60 -4.84 -16.41
C ASN A 180 34.84 -6.01 -17.05
N ASN A 181 33.50 -5.97 -17.05
CA ASN A 181 32.62 -6.31 -18.19
C ASN A 181 31.13 -6.34 -17.81
N SER A 182 30.44 -5.20 -17.93
CA SER A 182 28.99 -5.17 -18.18
C SER A 182 28.59 -3.78 -18.67
N SER A 183 27.81 -3.68 -19.75
CA SER A 183 27.33 -2.42 -20.29
C SER A 183 26.46 -1.66 -19.29
N THR A 184 26.97 -0.56 -18.77
CA THR A 184 26.15 0.48 -18.13
C THR A 184 25.23 1.11 -19.17
N GLN A 185 23.99 0.63 -19.25
CA GLN A 185 22.91 1.45 -19.80
C GLN A 185 22.78 2.67 -18.88
N SER A 186 23.10 3.85 -19.41
CA SER A 186 22.84 5.12 -18.75
C SER A 186 21.33 5.31 -18.57
N ASN A 187 20.94 6.09 -17.56
CA ASN A 187 19.56 6.47 -17.32
C ASN A 187 19.11 7.52 -18.35
N ASP A 188 19.01 7.09 -19.60
CA ASP A 188 18.69 7.93 -20.76
C ASP A 188 17.21 8.32 -20.74
N ASN A 189 16.93 9.38 -19.98
CA ASN A 189 15.68 10.12 -20.07
C ASN A 189 15.38 10.44 -21.53
N CYS A 190 14.25 9.93 -22.05
CA CYS A 190 13.80 10.27 -23.40
C CYS A 190 13.61 11.80 -23.50
N PRO A 191 14.39 12.52 -24.33
CA PRO A 191 14.34 13.99 -24.37
C PRO A 191 12.94 14.46 -24.77
N ALA A 192 12.50 15.60 -24.24
CA ALA A 192 11.18 16.15 -24.59
C ALA A 192 11.11 16.41 -26.10
N TRP A 193 10.02 15.96 -26.73
CA TRP A 193 9.74 16.18 -28.14
C TRP A 193 9.26 17.62 -28.35
N ASP A 194 9.41 18.16 -29.56
CA ASP A 194 8.82 19.47 -29.86
C ASP A 194 7.29 19.35 -29.92
N ILE A 195 6.59 20.15 -29.11
CA ILE A 195 5.13 20.16 -29.05
C ILE A 195 4.54 20.68 -30.37
N GLU A 196 5.26 21.54 -31.09
CA GLU A 196 4.84 22.03 -32.41
C GLU A 196 4.99 20.98 -33.52
N SER A 197 5.74 19.90 -33.28
CA SER A 197 5.83 18.75 -34.20
C SER A 197 4.69 17.73 -34.03
N LEU A 198 3.88 17.84 -32.97
CA LEU A 198 2.76 16.94 -32.72
C LEU A 198 1.62 17.15 -33.72
N LYS A 199 0.95 16.05 -34.11
CA LYS A 199 -0.27 16.12 -34.95
C LYS A 199 -1.37 16.88 -34.20
N ILE A 200 -2.28 17.53 -34.93
CA ILE A 200 -3.36 18.37 -34.36
C ILE A 200 -4.10 17.67 -33.21
N ASN A 201 -4.54 16.43 -33.40
CA ASN A 201 -5.24 15.66 -32.36
C ASN A 201 -4.34 15.39 -31.13
N GLN A 202 -3.07 15.05 -31.34
CA GLN A 202 -2.10 14.86 -30.25
C GLN A 202 -1.82 16.17 -29.51
N LYS A 203 -1.89 17.33 -30.18
CA LYS A 203 -1.77 18.65 -29.55
C LYS A 203 -3.01 19.00 -28.72
N GLN A 204 -4.20 18.56 -29.13
CA GLN A 204 -5.42 18.67 -28.31
C GLN A 204 -5.33 17.78 -27.07
N ASP A 205 -4.98 16.50 -27.23
CA ASP A 205 -4.76 15.54 -26.13
C ASP A 205 -3.70 16.05 -25.14
N TYR A 206 -2.59 16.58 -25.67
CA TYR A 206 -1.53 17.23 -24.90
C TYR A 206 -2.08 18.40 -24.07
N ASN A 207 -2.80 19.33 -24.69
CA ASN A 207 -3.31 20.53 -24.01
C ASN A 207 -4.31 20.19 -22.89
N CYS A 208 -5.18 19.20 -23.11
CA CYS A 208 -6.11 18.71 -22.10
C CYS A 208 -5.36 18.09 -20.91
N CYS A 209 -4.43 17.17 -21.17
CA CYS A 209 -3.62 16.55 -20.11
C CYS A 209 -2.76 17.59 -19.36
N TYR A 210 -2.13 18.51 -20.07
CA TYR A 210 -1.36 19.62 -19.51
C TYR A 210 -2.22 20.46 -18.55
N GLY A 211 -3.43 20.85 -18.97
CA GLY A 211 -4.38 21.60 -18.14
C GLY A 211 -4.81 20.85 -16.87
N LYS A 212 -5.04 19.53 -16.94
CA LYS A 212 -5.29 18.70 -15.74
C LYS A 212 -4.10 18.79 -14.78
N ILE A 213 -2.88 18.60 -15.26
CA ILE A 213 -1.68 18.61 -14.40
C ILE A 213 -1.45 20.00 -13.80
N GLU A 214 -1.68 21.09 -14.53
CA GLU A 214 -1.62 22.46 -13.98
C GLU A 214 -2.65 22.66 -12.85
N GLN A 215 -3.91 22.26 -13.05
CA GLN A 215 -4.94 22.35 -12.00
C GLN A 215 -4.57 21.55 -10.74
N ILE A 216 -3.99 20.35 -10.90
CA ILE A 216 -3.52 19.55 -9.76
C ILE A 216 -2.38 20.28 -9.03
N ILE A 217 -1.40 20.83 -9.75
CA ILE A 217 -0.27 21.59 -9.16
C ILE A 217 -0.74 22.87 -8.47
N GLU A 218 -1.67 23.61 -9.07
CA GLU A 218 -2.25 24.82 -8.51
C GLU A 218 -3.03 24.52 -7.22
N LYS A 219 -3.88 23.49 -7.24
CA LYS A 219 -4.60 23.02 -6.07
C LYS A 219 -3.64 22.70 -4.90
N PHE A 220 -2.57 21.95 -5.14
CA PHE A 220 -1.59 21.64 -4.09
C PHE A 220 -0.77 22.85 -3.60
N LYS A 221 -0.51 23.85 -4.47
CA LYS A 221 0.13 25.11 -4.04
C LYS A 221 -0.75 25.87 -3.05
N ILE A 222 -2.05 25.96 -3.33
CA ILE A 222 -3.02 26.66 -2.49
C ILE A 222 -3.22 25.91 -1.16
N GLU A 223 -3.47 24.60 -1.20
CA GLU A 223 -3.90 23.83 -0.03
C GLU A 223 -2.77 23.57 0.98
N LYS A 224 -1.55 23.30 0.53
CA LYS A 224 -0.45 22.93 1.44
C LYS A 224 0.46 24.09 1.86
N ASN A 225 0.34 25.26 1.23
CA ASN A 225 1.28 26.39 1.40
C ASN A 225 2.76 25.99 1.16
N VAL A 226 2.98 24.86 0.48
CA VAL A 226 4.29 24.29 0.17
C VAL A 226 4.87 25.07 -1.01
N ARG A 227 6.16 25.42 -0.90
CA ARG A 227 6.94 26.03 -1.97
C ARG A 227 7.20 25.05 -3.13
N LEU A 228 6.15 24.73 -3.88
CA LEU A 228 6.16 24.04 -5.19
C LEU A 228 6.75 24.96 -6.29
N ASN A 229 7.95 25.48 -6.03
CA ASN A 229 8.76 26.29 -6.94
C ASN A 229 9.67 25.42 -7.83
N THR A 230 9.83 24.14 -7.49
CA THR A 230 10.77 23.19 -8.12
C THR A 230 10.10 22.28 -9.16
N ILE A 231 9.15 22.83 -9.92
CA ILE A 231 8.63 22.25 -11.17
C ILE A 231 8.71 23.35 -12.22
N SER A 232 9.59 23.21 -13.21
CA SER A 232 9.68 24.17 -14.32
C SER A 232 8.71 23.83 -15.45
N LYS A 233 8.43 24.79 -16.35
CA LYS A 233 7.60 24.57 -17.54
C LYS A 233 8.09 23.37 -18.37
N ASN A 234 9.40 23.26 -18.57
CA ASN A 234 10.01 22.14 -19.30
C ASN A 234 9.73 20.79 -18.63
N GLN A 235 9.62 20.76 -17.30
CA GLN A 235 9.26 19.54 -16.57
C GLN A 235 7.79 19.18 -16.73
N LEU A 236 6.91 20.16 -16.72
CA LEU A 236 5.50 19.93 -16.96
C LEU A 236 5.26 19.41 -18.39
N GLN A 237 6.07 19.86 -19.35
CA GLN A 237 6.17 19.26 -20.69
C GLN A 237 6.76 17.83 -20.62
N GLU A 238 7.84 17.60 -19.84
CA GLU A 238 8.47 16.28 -19.57
C GLU A 238 7.47 15.24 -19.02
N ILE A 239 6.53 15.70 -18.18
CA ILE A 239 5.43 14.91 -17.60
C ILE A 239 4.31 14.66 -18.62
N THR A 240 3.77 15.72 -19.22
CA THR A 240 2.58 15.64 -20.09
C THR A 240 2.84 14.73 -21.28
N GLN A 241 4.02 14.84 -21.91
CA GLN A 241 4.41 13.98 -23.02
C GLN A 241 4.53 12.52 -22.61
N ASN A 242 5.06 12.22 -21.41
CA ASN A 242 5.10 10.86 -20.90
C ASN A 242 3.69 10.27 -20.67
N LEU A 243 2.69 11.11 -20.40
CA LEU A 243 1.31 10.68 -20.14
C LEU A 243 0.44 10.53 -21.41
N ILE A 244 0.71 11.28 -22.49
CA ILE A 244 -0.11 11.28 -23.73
C ILE A 244 0.56 10.63 -24.95
N ILE A 245 1.89 10.42 -24.94
CA ILE A 245 2.61 9.80 -26.07
C ILE A 245 2.89 8.34 -25.76
N GLN A 246 2.23 7.42 -26.49
CA GLN A 246 2.23 5.98 -26.23
C GLN A 246 3.63 5.36 -26.05
N ALA A 247 4.57 5.66 -26.95
CA ALA A 247 5.94 5.15 -26.84
C ALA A 247 6.62 5.62 -25.55
N ARG A 248 6.40 6.88 -25.15
CA ARG A 248 6.93 7.44 -23.91
C ARG A 248 6.25 6.85 -22.68
N PHE A 249 4.93 6.68 -22.71
CA PHE A 249 4.18 6.04 -21.62
C PHE A 249 4.66 4.61 -21.38
N SER A 250 4.80 3.82 -22.44
CA SER A 250 5.34 2.45 -22.37
C SER A 250 6.76 2.44 -21.80
N TYR A 251 7.65 3.31 -22.27
CA TYR A 251 9.03 3.38 -21.80
C TYR A 251 9.16 3.93 -20.36
N GLN A 252 8.27 4.83 -19.95
CA GLN A 252 8.31 5.48 -18.64
C GLN A 252 7.68 4.62 -17.55
N PHE A 253 6.56 3.97 -17.84
CA PHE A 253 5.69 3.34 -16.85
C PHE A 253 5.50 1.83 -17.02
N LEU A 254 5.63 1.31 -18.24
CA LEU A 254 5.41 -0.11 -18.56
C LEU A 254 6.71 -0.83 -18.95
N ASN A 255 7.87 -0.32 -18.54
CA ASN A 255 9.17 -0.88 -18.85
C ASN A 255 9.73 -1.69 -17.65
N PRO A 256 9.82 -3.04 -17.75
CA PRO A 256 10.30 -3.88 -16.66
C PRO A 256 11.73 -3.59 -16.24
N GLN A 257 12.58 -3.09 -17.15
CA GLN A 257 13.97 -2.74 -16.85
C GLN A 257 14.10 -1.58 -15.84
N ARG A 258 12.98 -0.89 -15.55
CA ARG A 258 12.89 0.22 -14.60
C ARG A 258 12.35 -0.20 -13.23
N LEU A 259 11.94 -1.45 -13.09
CA LEU A 259 11.59 -2.05 -11.82
C LEU A 259 12.86 -2.28 -10.99
N LEU A 260 12.72 -2.36 -9.68
CA LEU A 260 13.84 -2.71 -8.80
C LEU A 260 14.38 -4.09 -9.17
N LYS A 261 15.70 -4.27 -9.22
CA LYS A 261 16.32 -5.58 -9.55
C LYS A 261 15.83 -6.73 -8.66
N SER A 262 15.45 -6.45 -7.42
CA SER A 262 14.86 -7.42 -6.49
C SER A 262 13.47 -7.94 -6.90
N VAL A 263 12.80 -7.26 -7.83
CA VAL A 263 11.47 -7.60 -8.37
C VAL A 263 11.61 -8.37 -9.70
N LEU A 264 12.78 -8.34 -10.34
CA LEU A 264 13.07 -9.08 -11.56
C LEU A 264 13.64 -10.47 -11.22
N LEU A 265 12.82 -11.50 -11.37
CA LEU A 265 13.29 -12.89 -11.35
C LEU A 265 14.03 -13.17 -12.67
N GLU A 266 15.37 -13.09 -12.66
CA GLU A 266 16.21 -13.42 -13.83
C GLU A 266 16.30 -14.94 -14.07
N ASN A 267 15.22 -15.57 -14.51
CA ASN A 267 15.24 -16.97 -14.94
C ASN A 267 15.40 -17.05 -16.47
N LYS A 268 16.64 -17.14 -16.96
CA LYS A 268 16.96 -17.01 -18.40
C LYS A 268 16.40 -18.14 -19.29
N ASN A 269 15.83 -19.19 -18.69
CA ASN A 269 15.29 -20.37 -19.37
C ASN A 269 13.75 -20.41 -19.44
N THR A 270 13.05 -19.39 -18.94
CA THR A 270 11.58 -19.33 -18.93
C THR A 270 11.02 -18.51 -20.10
N ILE A 271 9.77 -18.79 -20.47
CA ILE A 271 9.01 -18.00 -21.44
C ILE A 271 8.44 -16.80 -20.69
N SER A 272 8.69 -15.58 -21.17
CA SER A 272 8.11 -14.36 -20.60
C SER A 272 6.58 -14.47 -20.51
N PHE A 273 5.99 -14.09 -19.38
CA PHE A 273 4.54 -14.06 -19.20
C PHE A 273 4.07 -12.89 -18.33
N LEU A 274 2.83 -12.48 -18.53
CA LEU A 274 2.12 -11.52 -17.68
C LEU A 274 0.75 -12.06 -17.32
N ARG A 275 0.41 -12.08 -16.03
CA ARG A 275 -0.97 -12.26 -15.58
C ARG A 275 -1.71 -10.93 -15.61
N ILE A 276 -2.92 -10.94 -16.13
CA ILE A 276 -3.86 -9.83 -16.14
C ILE A 276 -4.86 -10.07 -15.01
N LYS A 277 -5.04 -9.08 -14.14
CA LYS A 277 -6.04 -9.07 -13.07
C LYS A 277 -6.80 -7.74 -13.03
N ILE A 278 -7.95 -7.77 -12.37
CA ILE A 278 -8.60 -6.58 -11.81
C ILE A 278 -8.40 -6.59 -10.29
N GLY A 279 -8.08 -5.42 -9.73
CA GLY A 279 -8.09 -5.18 -8.29
C GLY A 279 -9.21 -4.20 -7.95
N VAL A 280 -9.95 -4.44 -6.86
CA VAL A 280 -10.98 -3.53 -6.36
C VAL A 280 -10.83 -3.34 -4.85
N ARG A 281 -10.56 -2.12 -4.35
CA ARG A 281 -10.83 -1.83 -2.93
C ARG A 281 -12.30 -1.46 -2.80
N VAL A 282 -13.05 -2.24 -2.01
CA VAL A 282 -14.42 -1.90 -1.64
C VAL A 282 -14.40 -0.99 -0.41
N MET A 283 -15.27 0.02 -0.34
CA MET A 283 -15.12 1.16 0.57
C MET A 283 -16.21 1.32 1.65
N ASN A 284 -17.40 0.72 1.60
CA ASN A 284 -18.47 1.04 2.57
C ASN A 284 -18.62 0.11 3.80
N SER A 285 -18.54 -1.22 3.68
CA SER A 285 -18.53 -2.15 4.84
C SER A 285 -17.77 -3.44 4.54
N ASP A 286 -17.12 -4.02 5.56
CA ASP A 286 -16.36 -5.28 5.47
C ASP A 286 -17.25 -6.49 5.13
N GLU A 287 -18.55 -6.36 5.41
CA GLU A 287 -19.59 -7.28 4.95
C GLU A 287 -19.46 -7.59 3.45
N ILE A 288 -19.10 -6.61 2.61
CA ILE A 288 -18.96 -6.87 1.17
C ILE A 288 -17.76 -7.78 0.88
N ASN A 289 -16.66 -7.63 1.61
CA ASN A 289 -15.51 -8.53 1.47
C ASN A 289 -15.88 -9.94 1.94
N ASP A 290 -16.56 -10.06 3.09
CA ASP A 290 -17.06 -11.35 3.60
C ASP A 290 -18.05 -12.01 2.63
N TYR A 291 -18.99 -11.25 2.05
CA TYR A 291 -19.95 -11.74 1.05
C TYR A 291 -19.28 -12.12 -0.28
N VAL A 292 -18.28 -11.36 -0.77
CA VAL A 292 -17.58 -11.72 -2.01
C VAL A 292 -16.67 -12.94 -1.80
N ASN A 293 -16.05 -13.08 -0.63
CA ASN A 293 -15.34 -14.30 -0.24
C ASN A 293 -16.29 -15.49 -0.19
N MET A 294 -17.45 -15.35 0.48
CA MET A 294 -18.50 -16.38 0.53
C MET A 294 -18.98 -16.78 -0.88
N ILE A 295 -19.32 -15.81 -1.75
CA ILE A 295 -19.75 -16.07 -3.12
C ILE A 295 -18.64 -16.76 -3.94
N SER A 296 -17.36 -16.46 -3.67
CA SER A 296 -16.24 -17.12 -4.35
C SER A 296 -16.14 -18.61 -4.01
N GLU A 297 -16.55 -19.00 -2.79
CA GLU A 297 -16.58 -20.40 -2.30
C GLU A 297 -17.82 -21.21 -2.73
N LEU A 298 -18.90 -20.56 -3.19
CA LEU A 298 -20.13 -21.24 -3.62
C LEU A 298 -19.97 -22.02 -4.95
N PRO A 299 -20.82 -23.02 -5.23
CA PRO A 299 -20.99 -23.58 -6.57
C PRO A 299 -21.45 -22.51 -7.58
N GLU A 300 -20.98 -22.56 -8.84
CA GLU A 300 -21.34 -21.55 -9.86
C GLU A 300 -22.85 -21.42 -10.12
N GLU A 301 -23.62 -22.49 -9.88
CA GLU A 301 -25.08 -22.49 -9.99
C GLU A 301 -25.73 -21.54 -8.95
N ASP A 302 -25.20 -21.50 -7.73
CA ASP A 302 -25.72 -20.68 -6.62
C ASP A 302 -25.18 -19.23 -6.65
N LYS A 303 -23.99 -19.01 -7.23
CA LYS A 303 -23.34 -17.67 -7.28
C LYS A 303 -24.21 -16.60 -7.92
N THR A 304 -24.96 -16.96 -8.96
CA THR A 304 -25.77 -15.99 -9.73
C THR A 304 -26.94 -15.45 -8.90
N GLU A 305 -27.57 -16.30 -8.08
CA GLU A 305 -28.67 -15.90 -7.21
C GLU A 305 -28.19 -15.04 -6.04
N GLU A 306 -27.12 -15.45 -5.35
CA GLU A 306 -26.52 -14.67 -4.25
C GLU A 306 -25.95 -13.33 -4.72
N LEU A 307 -25.38 -13.26 -5.93
CA LEU A 307 -24.93 -11.98 -6.49
C LEU A 307 -26.13 -11.06 -6.85
N HIS A 308 -27.27 -11.63 -7.25
CA HIS A 308 -28.50 -10.85 -7.42
C HIS A 308 -29.00 -10.32 -6.07
N LEU A 309 -28.95 -11.11 -4.99
CA LEU A 309 -29.25 -10.64 -3.63
C LEU A 309 -28.25 -9.56 -3.18
N LEU A 310 -26.98 -9.69 -3.53
CA LEU A 310 -25.94 -8.67 -3.28
C LEU A 310 -26.29 -7.34 -3.97
N SER A 311 -26.73 -7.38 -5.23
CA SER A 311 -27.15 -6.18 -5.97
C SER A 311 -28.33 -5.43 -5.32
N ALA A 312 -29.25 -6.17 -4.68
CA ALA A 312 -30.37 -5.61 -3.94
C ALA A 312 -29.98 -5.08 -2.55
N ARG A 313 -28.94 -5.66 -1.92
CA ARG A 313 -28.42 -5.25 -0.61
C ARG A 313 -27.44 -4.08 -0.68
N ILE A 314 -26.74 -3.91 -1.81
CA ILE A 314 -25.75 -2.84 -2.02
C ILE A 314 -26.14 -1.96 -3.24
N PRO A 315 -27.32 -1.29 -3.24
CA PRO A 315 -27.74 -0.44 -4.35
C PRO A 315 -26.87 0.83 -4.50
N TYR A 316 -26.04 1.15 -3.51
CA TYR A 316 -25.07 2.25 -3.52
C TYR A 316 -23.72 1.79 -2.96
N ALA A 317 -22.93 1.11 -3.80
CA ALA A 317 -21.66 0.46 -3.46
C ALA A 317 -20.47 1.42 -3.59
N GLY A 318 -19.56 1.45 -2.61
CA GLY A 318 -18.33 2.21 -2.71
C GLY A 318 -17.14 1.40 -3.22
N PHE A 319 -16.44 1.86 -4.25
CA PHE A 319 -15.33 1.09 -4.85
C PHE A 319 -14.25 1.95 -5.54
N ALA A 320 -13.04 1.40 -5.64
CA ALA A 320 -11.97 1.91 -6.51
C ALA A 320 -11.33 0.74 -7.28
N MET A 321 -11.34 0.80 -8.62
CA MET A 321 -10.77 -0.25 -9.47
C MET A 321 -9.37 0.08 -9.98
N ALA A 322 -8.55 -0.96 -10.10
CA ALA A 322 -7.23 -0.93 -10.73
C ALA A 322 -7.06 -2.10 -11.71
N ILE A 323 -6.28 -1.87 -12.75
CA ILE A 323 -5.83 -2.91 -13.69
C ILE A 323 -4.45 -3.38 -13.25
N ILE A 324 -4.21 -4.69 -13.25
CA ILE A 324 -2.92 -5.25 -12.87
C ILE A 324 -2.43 -6.12 -14.02
N ILE A 325 -1.31 -5.74 -14.62
CA ILE A 325 -0.70 -6.47 -15.74
C ILE A 325 0.74 -6.79 -15.33
N GLY A 326 0.93 -8.02 -14.84
CA GLY A 326 2.16 -8.43 -14.18
C GLY A 326 2.52 -7.51 -13.01
N PRO A 327 3.67 -6.80 -13.05
CA PRO A 327 4.08 -5.88 -11.99
C PRO A 327 3.34 -4.53 -12.02
N PHE A 328 2.68 -4.20 -13.14
CA PHE A 328 2.15 -2.86 -13.38
C PHE A 328 0.74 -2.75 -12.78
N TYR A 329 0.62 -2.05 -11.65
CA TYR A 329 -0.64 -1.73 -11.00
C TYR A 329 -1.11 -0.34 -11.45
N ILE A 330 -2.26 -0.25 -12.12
CA ILE A 330 -2.68 0.93 -12.88
C ILE A 330 -4.05 1.40 -12.39
N GLU A 331 -4.07 2.58 -11.76
CA GLU A 331 -5.29 3.26 -11.32
C GLU A 331 -5.52 4.49 -12.19
N TRP A 332 -6.78 4.76 -12.55
CA TRP A 332 -7.18 6.04 -13.11
C TRP A 332 -7.90 6.85 -12.04
N ASN A 333 -7.28 7.98 -11.66
CA ASN A 333 -7.57 8.68 -10.41
C ASN A 333 -8.62 9.80 -10.57
N ARG A 334 -9.03 10.40 -9.43
CA ARG A 334 -10.00 11.50 -9.36
C ARG A 334 -9.62 12.79 -10.11
N PHE A 335 -8.41 12.86 -10.65
CA PHE A 335 -7.92 13.98 -11.46
C PHE A 335 -7.91 13.67 -12.96
N GLY A 336 -8.47 12.51 -13.37
CA GLY A 336 -8.55 12.11 -14.77
C GLY A 336 -7.23 11.60 -15.36
N ILE A 337 -6.29 11.15 -14.52
CA ILE A 337 -4.97 10.66 -14.93
C ILE A 337 -4.77 9.19 -14.54
N ALA A 338 -4.28 8.40 -15.50
CA ALA A 338 -3.83 7.03 -15.34
C ALA A 338 -2.42 7.03 -14.74
N THR A 339 -2.29 6.44 -13.56
CA THR A 339 -1.04 6.35 -12.79
C THR A 339 -0.64 4.89 -12.62
N VAL A 340 0.62 4.57 -12.90
CA VAL A 340 1.20 3.23 -12.69
C VAL A 340 2.02 3.23 -11.41
N ARG A 341 1.67 2.36 -10.46
CA ARG A 341 2.31 2.21 -9.16
C ARG A 341 3.28 1.02 -9.17
N ASN A 342 4.45 1.22 -8.56
CA ASN A 342 5.48 0.19 -8.35
C ASN A 342 5.35 -0.54 -6.99
N LYS A 343 4.36 -0.19 -6.18
CA LYS A 343 4.06 -0.78 -4.87
C LYS A 343 2.54 -0.81 -4.64
N HIS A 344 2.06 -1.79 -3.89
CA HIS A 344 0.65 -2.18 -3.87
C HIS A 344 -0.02 -1.86 -2.51
N TYR A 345 0.07 -0.59 -2.10
CA TYR A 345 -0.42 -0.13 -0.79
C TYR A 345 -1.96 -0.05 -0.74
N SER A 346 -2.60 -1.16 -0.39
CA SER A 346 -4.00 -1.16 0.03
C SER A 346 -4.40 -2.48 0.68
N HIS A 347 -4.78 -2.38 1.95
CA HIS A 347 -5.64 -3.34 2.64
C HIS A 347 -7.00 -3.43 1.91
N ASP A 348 -7.73 -4.55 2.08
CA ASP A 348 -9.10 -4.73 1.57
C ASP A 348 -9.27 -4.67 0.03
N VAL A 349 -8.25 -5.04 -0.75
CA VAL A 349 -8.40 -5.21 -2.21
C VAL A 349 -8.71 -6.65 -2.57
N LEU A 350 -9.82 -6.83 -3.27
CA LEU A 350 -10.21 -8.07 -3.92
C LEU A 350 -9.52 -8.15 -5.28
N PHE A 351 -8.87 -9.28 -5.57
CA PHE A 351 -8.11 -9.50 -6.80
C PHE A 351 -8.69 -10.67 -7.59
N PHE A 352 -9.03 -10.44 -8.86
CA PHE A 352 -9.55 -11.48 -9.73
C PHE A 352 -8.69 -11.62 -10.99
N ASP A 353 -8.20 -12.83 -11.26
CA ASP A 353 -7.43 -13.14 -12.45
C ASP A 353 -8.36 -13.20 -13.68
N ALA A 354 -7.93 -12.60 -14.80
CA ALA A 354 -8.55 -12.78 -16.11
C ALA A 354 -7.78 -13.83 -16.94
N LYS A 355 -6.49 -13.59 -17.18
CA LYS A 355 -5.73 -14.25 -18.24
C LYS A 355 -4.23 -14.23 -17.97
N VAL A 356 -3.51 -15.22 -18.50
CA VAL A 356 -2.05 -15.20 -18.58
C VAL A 356 -1.65 -15.08 -20.05
N VAL A 357 -0.98 -13.97 -20.39
CA VAL A 357 -0.40 -13.71 -21.71
C VAL A 357 1.06 -14.20 -21.71
N LYS A 358 1.48 -14.92 -22.75
CA LYS A 358 2.81 -15.56 -22.83
C LYS A 358 3.49 -15.23 -24.16
N GLY A 359 4.81 -15.06 -24.13
CA GLY A 359 5.62 -14.73 -25.30
C GLY A 359 5.80 -13.22 -25.50
N ASN A 360 6.95 -12.82 -26.03
CA ASN A 360 7.35 -11.42 -26.12
C ASN A 360 6.46 -10.60 -27.07
N ASP A 361 5.98 -11.18 -28.17
CA ASP A 361 5.17 -10.46 -29.18
C ASP A 361 3.75 -10.17 -28.66
N GLU A 362 3.15 -11.13 -27.96
CA GLU A 362 1.86 -10.97 -27.28
C GLU A 362 1.97 -9.96 -26.13
N ILE A 363 3.03 -10.02 -25.33
CA ILE A 363 3.31 -9.01 -24.28
C ILE A 363 3.50 -7.62 -24.89
N THR A 364 4.22 -7.50 -26.01
CA THR A 364 4.39 -6.22 -26.73
C THR A 364 3.05 -5.68 -27.20
N THR A 365 2.20 -6.53 -27.76
CA THR A 365 0.86 -6.16 -28.25
C THR A 365 -0.04 -5.73 -27.09
N LEU A 366 -0.04 -6.46 -25.98
CA LEU A 366 -0.77 -6.14 -24.76
C LEU A 366 -0.36 -4.76 -24.20
N LEU A 367 0.93 -4.54 -23.98
CA LEU A 367 1.42 -3.28 -23.39
C LEU A 367 1.25 -2.09 -24.34
N SER A 368 1.31 -2.31 -25.66
CA SER A 368 0.99 -1.30 -26.68
C SER A 368 -0.49 -0.89 -26.65
N LYS A 369 -1.42 -1.85 -26.59
CA LYS A 369 -2.86 -1.60 -26.44
C LYS A 369 -3.15 -0.86 -25.12
N LEU A 370 -2.57 -1.33 -24.01
CA LEU A 370 -2.70 -0.70 -22.70
C LEU A 370 -2.23 0.77 -22.72
N SER A 371 -1.03 1.01 -23.27
CA SER A 371 -0.48 2.36 -23.42
C SER A 371 -1.35 3.25 -24.30
N THR A 372 -1.88 2.73 -25.41
CA THR A 372 -2.83 3.43 -26.29
C THR A 372 -4.02 3.96 -25.53
N TRP A 373 -4.67 3.11 -24.73
CA TRP A 373 -5.87 3.49 -23.99
C TRP A 373 -5.56 4.34 -22.75
N ALA A 374 -4.47 4.10 -22.04
CA ALA A 374 -4.03 4.97 -20.94
C ALA A 374 -3.76 6.40 -21.43
N CYS A 375 -3.04 6.57 -22.54
CA CYS A 375 -2.78 7.87 -23.16
C CYS A 375 -4.07 8.55 -23.66
N TYR A 376 -4.98 7.78 -24.28
CA TYR A 376 -6.29 8.29 -24.72
C TYR A 376 -7.11 8.85 -23.54
N TRP A 377 -7.19 8.12 -22.43
CA TRP A 377 -7.93 8.57 -21.24
C TRP A 377 -7.27 9.82 -20.60
N ASN A 378 -5.94 9.83 -20.48
CA ASN A 378 -5.20 11.02 -20.02
C ASN A 378 -5.47 12.26 -20.89
N GLY A 379 -5.50 12.08 -22.21
CA GLY A 379 -5.69 13.16 -23.19
C GLY A 379 -7.13 13.61 -23.42
N GLN A 380 -8.14 12.75 -23.22
CA GLN A 380 -9.52 13.04 -23.66
C GLN A 380 -10.62 12.82 -22.63
N LYS A 381 -10.34 12.22 -21.47
CA LYS A 381 -11.37 11.94 -20.45
C LYS A 381 -11.11 12.73 -19.19
N ASP A 382 -12.02 13.64 -18.86
CA ASP A 382 -12.10 14.24 -17.53
C ASP A 382 -12.78 13.27 -16.56
N PHE A 383 -12.48 13.40 -15.28
CA PHE A 383 -13.09 12.56 -14.25
C PHE A 383 -14.53 13.01 -13.97
N ASP A 384 -15.49 12.12 -14.19
CA ASP A 384 -16.89 12.28 -13.84
C ASP A 384 -17.41 11.01 -13.15
N ILE A 385 -17.98 11.18 -11.96
CA ILE A 385 -18.39 10.07 -11.09
C ILE A 385 -19.41 9.12 -11.73
N LEU A 386 -20.24 9.60 -12.67
CA LEU A 386 -21.31 8.84 -13.33
C LEU A 386 -20.90 8.31 -14.72
N HIS A 387 -20.07 9.04 -15.45
CA HIS A 387 -19.85 8.82 -16.89
C HIS A 387 -18.39 8.48 -17.25
N ALA A 388 -17.44 8.86 -16.40
CA ALA A 388 -16.01 8.66 -16.62
C ALA A 388 -15.31 8.51 -15.26
N ASN A 389 -15.38 7.31 -14.69
CA ASN A 389 -14.83 6.91 -13.39
C ASN A 389 -13.85 5.71 -13.51
N SER A 390 -13.26 5.25 -12.39
CA SER A 390 -12.27 4.15 -12.39
C SER A 390 -12.81 2.84 -12.98
N TYR A 391 -14.09 2.51 -12.80
CA TYR A 391 -14.74 1.37 -13.43
C TYR A 391 -14.78 1.52 -14.96
N THR A 392 -15.25 2.67 -15.46
CA THR A 392 -15.37 2.89 -16.93
C THR A 392 -14.00 2.83 -17.63
N PHE A 393 -12.95 3.33 -16.98
CA PHE A 393 -11.56 3.19 -17.43
C PHE A 393 -11.13 1.71 -17.50
N CYS A 394 -11.31 0.97 -16.40
CA CYS A 394 -10.94 -0.45 -16.32
C CYS A 394 -11.69 -1.27 -17.38
N LYS A 395 -13.01 -1.12 -17.48
CA LYS A 395 -13.84 -1.80 -18.48
C LYS A 395 -13.40 -1.50 -19.90
N THR A 396 -13.19 -0.23 -20.25
CA THR A 396 -12.74 0.16 -21.60
C THR A 396 -11.39 -0.50 -21.94
N ILE A 397 -10.45 -0.57 -20.99
CA ILE A 397 -9.18 -1.25 -21.25
C ILE A 397 -9.37 -2.76 -21.37
N PHE A 398 -10.13 -3.42 -20.48
CA PHE A 398 -10.38 -4.87 -20.54
C PHE A 398 -11.11 -5.31 -21.83
N GLU A 399 -12.01 -4.48 -22.36
CA GLU A 399 -12.62 -4.69 -23.68
C GLU A 399 -11.57 -4.64 -24.79
N ASN A 400 -10.71 -3.62 -24.79
CA ASN A 400 -9.76 -3.37 -25.89
C ASN A 400 -8.49 -4.24 -25.85
N ILE A 401 -8.08 -4.72 -24.68
CA ILE A 401 -7.06 -5.79 -24.56
C ILE A 401 -7.65 -7.18 -24.73
N GLU A 402 -8.94 -7.29 -25.08
CA GLU A 402 -9.64 -8.53 -25.41
C GLU A 402 -9.56 -9.58 -24.28
N CYS A 403 -9.77 -9.13 -23.03
CA CYS A 403 -9.81 -10.04 -21.88
C CYS A 403 -11.00 -9.85 -20.92
N LEU A 404 -11.94 -8.94 -21.20
CA LEU A 404 -13.18 -8.82 -20.40
C LEU A 404 -13.95 -10.15 -20.33
N ASN A 405 -13.96 -10.91 -21.43
CA ASN A 405 -14.66 -12.20 -21.50
C ASN A 405 -13.95 -13.34 -20.75
N ASP A 406 -12.64 -13.21 -20.51
CA ASP A 406 -11.82 -14.24 -19.84
C ASP A 406 -12.06 -14.27 -18.31
N PHE A 407 -12.63 -13.21 -17.72
CA PHE A 407 -13.08 -13.24 -16.33
C PHE A 407 -14.20 -14.27 -16.09
N PRO A 408 -14.30 -14.89 -14.89
CA PRO A 408 -15.45 -15.70 -14.51
C PRO A 408 -16.79 -14.94 -14.61
N SER A 409 -17.90 -15.65 -14.83
CA SER A 409 -19.27 -15.10 -14.91
C SER A 409 -19.58 -14.18 -13.73
N HIS A 410 -19.51 -14.71 -12.50
CA HIS A 410 -19.79 -13.98 -11.27
C HIS A 410 -18.92 -12.72 -11.08
N ILE A 411 -17.71 -12.68 -11.65
CA ILE A 411 -16.85 -11.49 -11.65
C ILE A 411 -17.28 -10.47 -12.71
N LYS A 412 -17.69 -10.91 -13.90
CA LYS A 412 -18.27 -10.02 -14.93
C LYS A 412 -19.56 -9.38 -14.45
N ASP A 413 -20.40 -10.15 -13.77
CA ASP A 413 -21.63 -9.66 -13.17
C ASP A 413 -21.33 -8.67 -12.03
N LEU A 414 -20.37 -8.98 -11.13
CA LEU A 414 -19.91 -8.06 -10.08
C LEU A 414 -19.35 -6.74 -10.66
N ILE A 415 -18.60 -6.83 -11.77
CA ILE A 415 -18.10 -5.67 -12.52
C ILE A 415 -19.27 -4.82 -13.05
N GLU A 416 -20.30 -5.43 -13.63
CA GLU A 416 -21.50 -4.70 -14.07
C GLU A 416 -22.34 -4.16 -12.90
N LEU A 417 -22.30 -4.74 -11.69
CA LEU A 417 -22.94 -4.13 -10.51
C LEU A 417 -22.32 -2.77 -10.14
N PHE A 418 -20.99 -2.63 -10.25
CA PHE A 418 -20.31 -1.34 -10.01
C PHE A 418 -20.69 -0.25 -11.03
N LYS A 419 -21.25 -0.62 -12.19
CA LYS A 419 -21.84 0.33 -13.17
C LYS A 419 -23.18 0.90 -12.70
N LEU A 420 -23.99 0.07 -12.05
CA LEU A 420 -25.41 0.33 -11.78
C LEU A 420 -25.62 1.00 -10.42
N GLY A 421 -24.91 0.52 -9.39
CA GLY A 421 -24.98 1.06 -8.03
C GLY A 421 -23.66 1.63 -7.51
N GLY A 422 -22.59 1.57 -8.29
CA GLY A 422 -21.27 1.98 -7.81
C GLY A 422 -21.05 3.50 -7.80
N VAL A 423 -20.57 4.03 -6.68
CA VAL A 423 -20.17 5.45 -6.53
C VAL A 423 -18.66 5.52 -6.30
N CYS A 424 -17.95 6.17 -7.22
CA CYS A 424 -16.50 6.35 -7.16
C CYS A 424 -16.16 7.83 -6.92
N GLY A 425 -16.33 8.35 -5.71
CA GLY A 425 -15.92 9.71 -5.37
C GLY A 425 -16.65 10.34 -4.18
N ASN A 426 -16.26 11.57 -3.85
CA ASN A 426 -16.58 12.23 -2.58
C ASN A 426 -17.79 13.17 -2.67
N THR A 427 -18.80 12.87 -3.50
CA THR A 427 -19.95 13.76 -3.72
C THR A 427 -21.23 13.16 -3.14
N ILE A 428 -21.96 13.97 -2.37
CA ILE A 428 -23.28 13.62 -1.84
C ILE A 428 -24.32 14.58 -2.40
N TYR A 429 -25.47 14.03 -2.80
CA TYR A 429 -26.66 14.77 -3.19
C TYR A 429 -27.59 14.91 -1.98
N LEU A 430 -28.00 16.14 -1.68
CA LEU A 430 -28.77 16.44 -0.46
C LEU A 430 -30.27 16.32 -0.73
N ASN A 431 -31.03 15.87 0.28
CA ASN A 431 -32.47 16.10 0.32
C ASN A 431 -32.77 17.48 0.95
N SER A 432 -34.02 17.94 0.84
CA SER A 432 -34.41 19.28 1.30
C SER A 432 -34.33 19.51 2.82
N GLN A 433 -34.33 18.44 3.63
CA GLN A 433 -34.15 18.51 5.07
C GLN A 433 -32.67 18.72 5.41
N LEU A 434 -31.80 17.88 4.84
CA LEU A 434 -30.36 17.94 5.04
C LEU A 434 -29.76 19.24 4.48
N GLU A 435 -30.21 19.69 3.30
CA GLU A 435 -29.80 20.97 2.73
C GLU A 435 -30.07 22.14 3.67
N LYS A 436 -31.29 22.23 4.23
CA LYS A 436 -31.65 23.25 5.22
C LYS A 436 -30.81 23.15 6.49
N CYS A 437 -30.55 21.93 6.97
CA CYS A 437 -29.70 21.69 8.14
C CYS A 437 -28.27 22.22 7.91
N ILE A 438 -27.65 21.92 6.76
CA ILE A 438 -26.32 22.44 6.42
C ILE A 438 -26.33 23.97 6.22
N GLN A 439 -27.38 24.55 5.63
CA GLN A 439 -27.50 26.01 5.49
C GLN A 439 -27.58 26.72 6.86
N GLN A 440 -28.31 26.15 7.82
CA GLN A 440 -28.50 26.71 9.15
C GLN A 440 -27.28 26.51 10.06
N HIS A 441 -26.69 25.31 10.08
CA HIS A 441 -25.69 24.91 11.08
C HIS A 441 -24.26 24.79 10.53
N GLY A 442 -24.08 24.71 9.21
CA GLY A 442 -22.76 24.59 8.58
C GLY A 442 -21.92 25.86 8.69
N SER A 443 -20.59 25.68 8.78
CA SER A 443 -19.62 26.75 8.67
C SER A 443 -19.69 27.44 7.29
N GLU A 444 -19.07 28.61 7.17
CA GLU A 444 -18.88 29.24 5.85
C GLU A 444 -18.08 28.34 4.90
N SER A 445 -17.10 27.58 5.42
CA SER A 445 -16.33 26.63 4.62
C SER A 445 -17.21 25.52 4.04
N LEU A 446 -18.03 24.86 4.87
CA LEU A 446 -18.94 23.81 4.42
C LEU A 446 -20.03 24.36 3.50
N ARG A 447 -20.64 25.50 3.82
CA ARG A 447 -21.67 26.13 2.99
C ARG A 447 -21.13 26.58 1.62
N SER A 448 -19.87 27.01 1.53
CA SER A 448 -19.23 27.33 0.25
C SER A 448 -19.09 26.13 -0.71
N LYS A 449 -19.24 24.90 -0.19
CA LYS A 449 -19.22 23.66 -0.98
C LYS A 449 -20.61 23.22 -1.47
N LEU A 450 -21.69 23.92 -1.11
CA LEU A 450 -23.04 23.68 -1.63
C LEU A 450 -23.13 24.09 -3.10
N ILE A 451 -23.26 23.12 -3.98
CA ILE A 451 -23.48 23.31 -5.41
C ILE A 451 -24.95 23.04 -5.72
N HIS A 452 -25.71 24.10 -5.98
CA HIS A 452 -27.11 24.01 -6.43
C HIS A 452 -27.14 23.77 -7.95
N LYS A 453 -27.39 22.52 -8.37
CA LYS A 453 -27.75 22.20 -9.76
C LYS A 453 -29.27 22.17 -9.88
N GLN A 454 -29.79 22.35 -11.10
CA GLN A 454 -31.21 22.67 -11.39
C GLN A 454 -32.29 21.79 -10.73
N LEU A 455 -31.95 20.58 -10.27
CA LEU A 455 -32.89 19.64 -9.64
C LEU A 455 -32.48 19.23 -8.20
N GLN A 456 -31.24 19.48 -7.76
CA GLN A 456 -30.76 19.04 -6.45
C GLN A 456 -29.49 19.77 -6.00
N ALA A 457 -29.39 20.06 -4.70
CA ALA A 457 -28.15 20.51 -4.06
C ALA A 457 -27.18 19.34 -3.87
N SER A 458 -25.88 19.62 -3.94
CA SER A 458 -24.82 18.63 -3.74
C SER A 458 -23.60 19.23 -3.05
N ILE A 459 -22.80 18.39 -2.39
CA ILE A 459 -21.52 18.76 -1.76
C ILE A 459 -20.46 17.76 -2.22
N THR A 460 -19.30 18.26 -2.66
CA THR A 460 -18.11 17.45 -2.93
C THR A 460 -17.05 17.71 -1.86
N PHE A 461 -16.73 16.67 -1.08
CA PHE A 461 -15.77 16.75 0.02
C PHE A 461 -14.34 16.61 -0.50
N THR A 462 -13.56 17.69 -0.37
CA THR A 462 -12.13 17.71 -0.75
C THR A 462 -11.19 17.37 0.41
N ASN A 463 -11.69 17.34 1.66
CA ASN A 463 -10.94 16.93 2.85
C ASN A 463 -11.87 16.32 3.91
N GLN A 464 -11.27 15.52 4.80
CA GLN A 464 -11.95 14.81 5.87
C GLN A 464 -12.48 15.74 6.97
N ARG A 465 -11.86 16.90 7.21
CA ARG A 465 -12.32 17.86 8.23
C ARG A 465 -13.69 18.46 7.91
N VAL A 466 -13.90 18.92 6.68
CA VAL A 466 -15.20 19.44 6.17
C VAL A 466 -16.23 18.31 6.11
N PHE A 467 -15.80 17.08 5.80
CA PHE A 467 -16.66 15.90 5.88
C PHE A 467 -17.10 15.58 7.32
N ASN A 468 -16.18 15.64 8.29
CA ASN A 468 -16.49 15.40 9.70
C ASN A 468 -17.36 16.52 10.32
N GLU A 469 -17.19 17.77 9.89
CA GLU A 469 -18.12 18.84 10.23
C GLU A 469 -19.54 18.51 9.74
N PHE A 470 -19.66 18.10 8.47
CA PHE A 470 -20.93 17.70 7.86
C PHE A 470 -21.58 16.50 8.58
N THR A 471 -20.82 15.45 8.92
CA THR A 471 -21.37 14.31 9.68
C THR A 471 -21.72 14.68 11.11
N SER A 472 -20.95 15.56 11.76
CA SER A 472 -21.28 16.06 13.10
C SER A 472 -22.62 16.81 13.10
N ILE A 473 -22.88 17.65 12.09
CA ILE A 473 -24.17 18.35 11.94
C ILE A 473 -25.34 17.36 11.78
N ILE A 474 -25.14 16.26 11.05
CA ILE A 474 -26.16 15.19 10.97
C ILE A 474 -26.40 14.56 12.35
N GLN A 475 -25.35 14.26 13.11
CA GLN A 475 -25.44 13.63 14.44
C GLN A 475 -26.00 14.56 15.52
N GLU A 476 -25.78 15.88 15.40
CA GLU A 476 -26.12 16.87 16.43
C GLU A 476 -27.48 17.57 16.17
N HIS A 477 -27.98 17.59 14.93
CA HIS A 477 -29.16 18.39 14.53
C HIS A 477 -30.26 17.64 13.76
N LEU A 478 -30.05 16.36 13.41
CA LEU A 478 -31.10 15.50 12.84
C LEU A 478 -31.48 14.39 13.82
N ASP A 479 -32.58 13.69 13.53
CA ASP A 479 -33.06 12.58 14.35
C ASP A 479 -32.01 11.46 14.42
N SER A 480 -31.87 10.80 15.57
CA SER A 480 -30.97 9.65 15.74
C SER A 480 -31.27 8.50 14.75
N GLU A 481 -32.52 8.33 14.33
CA GLU A 481 -32.94 7.33 13.35
C GLU A 481 -32.81 7.83 11.89
N TYR A 482 -32.42 9.09 11.66
CA TYR A 482 -32.35 9.69 10.33
C TYR A 482 -31.53 8.87 9.34
N LEU A 483 -30.35 8.37 9.75
CA LEU A 483 -29.51 7.53 8.89
C LEU A 483 -29.96 6.06 8.80
N GLU A 484 -30.82 5.59 9.72
CA GLU A 484 -31.48 4.29 9.59
C GLU A 484 -32.67 4.34 8.61
N TYR A 485 -33.33 5.50 8.51
CA TYR A 485 -34.30 5.77 7.46
C TYR A 485 -33.61 6.00 6.10
N TYR A 486 -32.55 6.81 6.06
CA TYR A 486 -31.78 7.11 4.85
C TYR A 486 -30.52 6.23 4.72
N LYS A 487 -30.68 4.90 4.72
CA LYS A 487 -29.56 3.93 4.68
C LYS A 487 -28.58 4.15 3.52
N THR A 488 -29.08 4.51 2.34
CA THR A 488 -28.25 4.91 1.19
C THR A 488 -27.25 6.01 1.53
N LEU A 489 -27.69 7.06 2.23
CA LEU A 489 -26.82 8.15 2.66
C LEU A 489 -25.80 7.64 3.68
N LYS A 490 -26.22 6.81 4.64
CA LYS A 490 -25.32 6.19 5.64
C LYS A 490 -24.15 5.46 4.97
N TYR A 491 -24.41 4.62 3.96
CA TYR A 491 -23.37 3.90 3.22
C TYR A 491 -22.46 4.83 2.40
N GLN A 492 -23.02 5.88 1.78
CA GLN A 492 -22.23 6.90 1.10
C GLN A 492 -21.30 7.66 2.06
N LEU A 493 -21.75 7.97 3.28
CA LEU A 493 -20.92 8.60 4.31
C LEU A 493 -19.80 7.66 4.77
N GLN A 494 -20.11 6.39 5.03
CA GLN A 494 -19.10 5.37 5.39
C GLN A 494 -18.03 5.23 4.30
N MET A 495 -18.45 5.14 3.04
CA MET A 495 -17.55 5.10 1.88
C MET A 495 -16.61 6.29 1.84
N ILE A 496 -17.14 7.51 1.98
CA ILE A 496 -16.33 8.73 1.86
C ILE A 496 -15.35 8.84 3.03
N GLU A 497 -15.75 8.45 4.25
CA GLU A 497 -14.84 8.42 5.39
C GLU A 497 -13.73 7.37 5.20
N ARG A 498 -14.06 6.14 4.77
CA ARG A 498 -13.04 5.12 4.45
C ARG A 498 -12.15 5.54 3.28
N GLY A 499 -12.68 6.28 2.31
CA GLY A 499 -11.92 6.91 1.23
C GLY A 499 -10.85 7.88 1.75
N PHE A 500 -11.19 8.75 2.70
CA PHE A 500 -10.20 9.60 3.36
C PHE A 500 -9.19 8.81 4.19
N TRP A 501 -9.62 7.76 4.91
CA TRP A 501 -8.68 6.86 5.60
C TRP A 501 -7.72 6.14 4.63
N CYS A 502 -8.20 5.75 3.44
CA CYS A 502 -7.37 5.17 2.37
C CYS A 502 -6.37 6.19 1.82
N ASP A 503 -6.79 7.43 1.59
CA ASP A 503 -5.89 8.51 1.20
C ASP A 503 -4.88 8.81 2.33
N MET A 504 -5.27 8.68 3.61
CA MET A 504 -4.37 8.81 4.78
C MET A 504 -3.35 7.67 4.88
N GLU A 505 -3.75 6.45 4.53
CA GLU A 505 -2.88 5.27 4.45
C GLU A 505 -1.83 5.46 3.34
N ARG A 506 -2.28 5.91 2.16
CA ARG A 506 -1.52 5.98 0.91
C ARG A 506 -0.57 7.17 0.82
N ASN A 507 -0.87 8.28 1.50
CA ASN A 507 -0.14 9.54 1.38
C ASN A 507 0.48 10.01 2.71
N GLY A 508 0.35 9.22 3.79
CA GLY A 508 0.45 9.71 5.15
C GLY A 508 -0.70 10.67 5.50
N ARG A 509 -0.61 11.34 6.66
CA ARG A 509 -1.66 12.26 7.15
C ARG A 509 -1.84 13.51 6.27
N GLY A 510 -1.29 14.64 6.69
CA GLY A 510 -1.60 15.93 6.09
C GLY A 510 -3.02 16.42 6.43
N MET A 511 -3.20 17.73 6.46
CA MET A 511 -4.44 18.35 6.96
C MET A 511 -5.72 17.98 6.19
N GLU A 512 -5.59 17.45 4.97
CA GLU A 512 -6.73 17.03 4.14
C GLU A 512 -7.29 15.65 4.52
N ASN A 513 -6.43 14.71 4.91
CA ASN A 513 -6.82 13.33 5.28
C ASN A 513 -6.76 13.12 6.79
N GLU A 514 -6.63 14.20 7.57
CA GLU A 514 -6.77 14.15 9.02
C GLU A 514 -8.23 14.35 9.41
N PRO A 515 -8.76 13.52 10.33
CA PRO A 515 -10.08 13.75 10.88
C PRO A 515 -10.10 15.08 11.63
N LEU A 516 -11.28 15.66 11.76
CA LEU A 516 -11.49 16.79 12.66
C LEU A 516 -11.33 16.32 14.11
N MET A 517 -10.49 17.03 14.88
CA MET A 517 -10.27 16.80 16.30
C MET A 517 -10.85 17.99 17.09
N VAL A 518 -11.71 17.72 18.08
CA VAL A 518 -12.30 18.71 18.98
C VAL A 518 -12.14 18.19 20.41
N ASP A 519 -11.55 18.99 21.31
CA ASP A 519 -11.26 18.60 22.70
C ASP A 519 -10.54 17.24 22.84
N ASN A 520 -9.58 16.98 21.94
CA ASN A 520 -8.86 15.71 21.76
C ASN A 520 -9.73 14.50 21.37
N GLN A 521 -11.01 14.68 21.04
CA GLN A 521 -11.88 13.64 20.50
C GLN A 521 -11.93 13.73 18.97
N CYS A 522 -11.91 12.57 18.32
CA CYS A 522 -12.07 12.47 16.86
C CYS A 522 -13.56 12.63 16.51
N LYS A 523 -13.87 13.55 15.58
CA LYS A 523 -15.22 13.77 15.04
C LYS A 523 -15.51 12.94 13.78
N ALA A 524 -14.71 11.90 13.52
CA ALA A 524 -15.02 10.89 12.52
C ALA A 524 -16.18 10.01 12.99
N MET A 525 -17.19 9.87 12.13
CA MET A 525 -18.48 9.27 12.47
C MET A 525 -18.40 7.75 12.58
N PHE A 526 -17.57 7.11 11.76
CA PHE A 526 -17.49 5.65 11.67
C PHE A 526 -16.16 5.10 12.22
N ASN A 527 -15.13 5.96 12.33
CA ASN A 527 -13.91 5.67 13.08
C ASN A 527 -13.64 6.71 14.20
N PRO A 528 -14.44 6.71 15.29
CA PRO A 528 -14.29 7.66 16.40
C PRO A 528 -12.97 7.51 17.19
N SER A 529 -12.16 6.49 16.89
CA SER A 529 -10.82 6.34 17.49
C SER A 529 -9.77 7.29 16.88
N GLY A 530 -9.99 7.75 15.64
CA GLY A 530 -9.01 8.54 14.89
C GLY A 530 -7.74 7.79 14.44
N LEU A 531 -7.67 6.47 14.70
CA LEU A 531 -6.53 5.61 14.39
C LEU A 531 -6.71 4.92 13.03
N LEU A 532 -5.65 4.93 12.21
CA LEU A 532 -5.62 4.30 10.89
C LEU A 532 -5.87 2.78 10.99
N GLU A 533 -5.29 2.12 12.00
CA GLU A 533 -5.44 0.68 12.26
C GLU A 533 -6.89 0.24 12.49
N ASN A 534 -7.75 1.15 12.97
CA ASN A 534 -9.16 0.88 13.22
C ASN A 534 -10.06 1.21 12.01
N ALA A 535 -9.51 1.78 10.94
CA ALA A 535 -10.23 2.02 9.68
C ALA A 535 -10.25 0.81 8.74
N PHE A 536 -9.43 -0.21 9.00
CA PHE A 536 -9.25 -1.39 8.16
C PHE A 536 -9.22 -2.65 9.03
N LEU A 537 -10.17 -3.57 8.82
CA LEU A 537 -10.31 -4.78 9.64
C LEU A 537 -9.59 -6.02 9.06
N SER A 538 -9.15 -6.00 7.80
CA SER A 538 -8.37 -7.10 7.19
C SER A 538 -6.91 -6.71 6.92
N THR A 539 -5.99 -7.69 6.90
CA THR A 539 -4.57 -7.48 6.55
C THR A 539 -4.05 -8.55 5.58
N ASP A 540 -4.85 -8.90 4.58
CA ASP A 540 -4.49 -9.85 3.54
C ASP A 540 -3.64 -9.20 2.44
N GLU A 541 -2.33 -9.20 2.69
CA GLU A 541 -1.30 -8.83 1.73
C GLU A 541 -1.26 -9.83 0.55
N HIS A 542 -1.91 -9.49 -0.56
CA HIS A 542 -1.74 -10.22 -1.82
C HIS A 542 -0.44 -9.81 -2.52
N ASN A 543 0.48 -10.77 -2.67
CA ASN A 543 1.75 -10.56 -3.35
C ASN A 543 1.61 -10.62 -4.87
N ILE A 544 1.39 -9.46 -5.51
CA ILE A 544 1.45 -9.28 -6.99
C ILE A 544 2.86 -9.60 -7.55
N HIS A 545 3.87 -9.62 -6.68
CA HIS A 545 5.27 -9.93 -7.03
C HIS A 545 5.53 -11.36 -7.55
N THR A 546 4.51 -12.22 -7.67
CA THR A 546 4.62 -13.56 -8.28
C THR A 546 3.87 -13.72 -9.62
N ASP A 547 3.31 -12.64 -10.18
CA ASP A 547 2.35 -12.70 -11.29
C ASP A 547 2.93 -12.46 -12.70
N PHE A 548 4.25 -12.48 -12.85
CA PHE A 548 4.93 -12.23 -14.13
C PHE A 548 6.30 -12.90 -14.22
N GLU A 549 6.82 -12.94 -15.45
CA GLU A 549 8.20 -13.27 -15.77
C GLU A 549 8.62 -12.46 -17.00
N PHE A 550 9.78 -11.78 -16.94
CA PHE A 550 10.36 -11.10 -18.10
C PHE A 550 11.72 -11.70 -18.41
N SER A 551 11.77 -12.59 -19.40
CA SER A 551 13.00 -13.25 -19.84
C SER A 551 13.86 -12.28 -20.66
N ASN A 552 13.67 -12.24 -21.99
CA ASN A 552 14.38 -11.31 -22.88
C ASN A 552 13.53 -10.11 -23.34
N TYR A 553 12.42 -9.83 -22.65
CA TYR A 553 11.55 -8.70 -22.99
C TYR A 553 12.23 -7.36 -22.70
N SER A 554 12.18 -6.43 -23.65
CA SER A 554 12.68 -5.06 -23.48
C SER A 554 11.78 -4.07 -24.20
N VAL A 555 11.58 -2.89 -23.59
CA VAL A 555 10.84 -1.79 -24.22
C VAL A 555 11.84 -0.93 -24.99
N PRO A 556 11.64 -0.70 -26.31
CA PRO A 556 12.54 0.13 -27.09
C PRO A 556 12.54 1.59 -26.59
N LEU A 557 13.69 2.24 -26.65
CA LEU A 557 13.78 3.68 -26.41
C LEU A 557 12.89 4.43 -27.42
N PRO A 558 12.02 5.37 -27.00
CA PRO A 558 11.16 6.09 -27.93
C PRO A 558 12.00 6.91 -28.91
N LYS A 559 11.75 6.68 -30.21
CA LYS A 559 12.31 7.48 -31.30
C LYS A 559 11.29 8.55 -31.71
N LEU A 560 11.79 9.71 -32.14
CA LEU A 560 11.04 10.75 -32.85
C LEU A 560 10.57 10.23 -34.22
#